data_AF-A0A3D0DXW5-F1
#
_entry.id   AF-A0A3D0DXW5-F1
#
_cell.length_a   1.000
_cell.length_b   1.000
_cell.length_c   1.000
_cell.angle_alpha   90.00
_cell.angle_beta   90.00
_cell.angle_gamma   90.00
#
_symmetry.space_group_name_H-M   'P 1'
#
loop_
_entity.id
_entity.type
_entity.pdbx_description
1 polymer ?
#
loop_
_entity_poly.entity_id
_entity_poly.type
_entity_poly.pdbx_seq_one_letter_code
_entity_poly.pdbx_strand_id
1 'polypeptide(L)'
;MESTRRFRRPRNVFRAVRILRGRSDGGNAAPVLAAAGAEPDVPLYESYPHLSLVTDTGKEELPDDTNEPESEGEPPKGSGRARRILFGLALVMVAAGSAYAVYETRTSTLQAKIFAGMMKDVSYRMEQGPSDAIRFPADSPYDARLGYSHLPAFLGKLHTRDYVVDAQARMSPKMLELADYGLFASYREKNRAGLEILDCRSQPLFGSRFPERQYERFDEAPQLLVQSLLFIENRELLDPAYPKRNPAIEWDRFSKAVFDKTLHSVGIGGGSRVAGGSTLATQIEKYRHSPEGRTASLQDKMIQMASATLRAYHDGEDTTGARRQIVLDYLNTVPLSAKVGYGEVNGIGDGMWVWYGRDFAKVSAALKGDMADPDAVLAYKEALSLMIAQRRPAYYLGAGKEDLETLTNSHLRVLAQAGVITPQLRDAALALKLKPALGSGVAPPEPNAFVSRKASNAVRNHLGYLLGEPRLYNLDRLDLSVVSTLDAQAQQA
;
A
#
# COMPACT_ATOMS: atom_id res chain seq x y z
N MET A 1 7.56 -58.85 18.73
CA MET A 1 7.21 -59.88 17.74
C MET A 1 7.26 -59.22 16.38
N GLU A 2 8.20 -59.66 15.53
CA GLU A 2 8.17 -59.82 14.06
C GLU A 2 7.34 -58.85 13.19
N SER A 3 7.69 -58.48 11.96
CA SER A 3 8.86 -58.63 11.09
C SER A 3 8.41 -58.08 9.72
N THR A 4 9.18 -57.15 9.14
CA THR A 4 9.43 -56.95 7.69
C THR A 4 8.28 -56.82 6.65
N ARG A 5 8.32 -55.74 5.85
CA ARG A 5 8.56 -55.70 4.37
C ARG A 5 7.79 -54.57 3.63
N ARG A 6 8.60 -53.68 3.02
CA ARG A 6 8.52 -53.05 1.68
C ARG A 6 7.15 -52.87 0.99
N PHE A 7 6.85 -51.61 0.65
CA PHE A 7 6.19 -51.19 -0.62
C PHE A 7 6.79 -49.86 -1.10
N ARG A 8 7.68 -49.89 -2.11
CA ARG A 8 7.46 -49.45 -3.51
C ARG A 8 6.88 -48.03 -3.67
N ARG A 9 7.75 -47.06 -3.96
CA ARG A 9 7.40 -45.76 -4.58
C ARG A 9 7.19 -45.96 -6.09
N PRO A 10 6.15 -45.41 -6.72
CA PRO A 10 6.11 -45.28 -8.17
C PRO A 10 6.95 -44.07 -8.64
N ARG A 11 7.80 -44.31 -9.63
CA ARG A 11 8.43 -43.30 -10.49
C ARG A 11 7.69 -43.28 -11.83
N ASN A 12 7.88 -42.18 -12.57
CA ASN A 12 7.61 -41.91 -13.99
C ASN A 12 6.42 -40.93 -14.14
N VAL A 13 6.47 -39.84 -14.91
CA VAL A 13 7.28 -39.45 -16.08
C VAL A 13 7.36 -37.91 -16.12
N PHE A 14 8.53 -37.30 -16.33
CA PHE A 14 8.76 -36.30 -17.38
C PHE A 14 10.28 -36.14 -17.58
N ARG A 15 10.68 -36.36 -18.83
CA ARG A 15 12.04 -36.39 -19.36
C ARG A 15 12.15 -35.24 -20.36
N ALA A 16 13.19 -34.43 -20.21
CA ALA A 16 13.84 -33.48 -21.15
C ALA A 16 14.15 -32.21 -20.32
N VAL A 17 15.37 -31.71 -20.16
CA VAL A 17 16.54 -31.66 -21.05
C VAL A 17 17.81 -31.72 -20.18
N ARG A 18 18.82 -32.46 -20.64
CA ARG A 18 20.20 -32.44 -20.13
C ARG A 18 21.07 -31.88 -21.24
N ILE A 19 22.07 -31.06 -20.85
CA ILE A 19 23.35 -30.68 -21.51
C ILE A 19 23.54 -29.19 -21.15
N LEU A 20 24.34 -28.82 -20.15
CA LEU A 20 25.80 -28.90 -20.15
C LEU A 20 26.40 -29.17 -18.76
N ARG A 21 27.50 -29.93 -18.82
CA ARG A 21 28.44 -30.28 -17.75
C ARG A 21 29.11 -29.05 -17.16
N GLY A 22 29.39 -29.11 -15.86
CA GLY A 22 30.32 -28.24 -15.17
C GLY A 22 30.35 -28.55 -13.68
N ARG A 23 30.89 -29.72 -13.32
CA ARG A 23 31.03 -30.23 -11.95
C ARG A 23 32.24 -29.58 -11.30
N SER A 24 32.12 -29.05 -10.08
CA SER A 24 33.17 -29.17 -9.06
C SER A 24 32.55 -29.12 -7.67
N ASP A 25 32.96 -30.11 -6.88
CA ASP A 25 32.55 -30.44 -5.51
C ASP A 25 33.24 -29.55 -4.46
N GLY A 26 32.66 -29.52 -3.26
CA GLY A 26 33.27 -29.01 -2.01
C GLY A 26 32.36 -27.97 -1.35
N GLY A 27 31.73 -28.16 -0.19
CA GLY A 27 32.19 -28.87 1.00
C GLY A 27 32.32 -27.83 2.14
N ASN A 28 31.60 -28.08 3.23
CA ASN A 28 31.68 -27.45 4.57
C ASN A 28 30.90 -26.15 4.89
N ALA A 29 29.87 -26.38 5.73
CA ALA A 29 29.75 -25.91 7.11
C ALA A 29 29.96 -24.41 7.44
N ALA A 30 28.91 -23.83 8.03
CA ALA A 30 28.87 -22.54 8.74
C ALA A 30 29.79 -22.53 9.99
N PRO A 31 30.11 -21.36 10.61
CA PRO A 31 29.13 -20.68 11.47
C PRO A 31 29.20 -19.14 11.58
N VAL A 32 28.15 -18.65 12.24
CA VAL A 32 27.82 -17.38 12.90
C VAL A 32 28.92 -16.76 13.79
N LEU A 33 29.04 -15.42 13.80
CA LEU A 33 29.30 -14.48 14.93
C LEU A 33 29.59 -13.08 14.33
N ALA A 34 28.80 -12.02 14.54
CA ALA A 34 28.56 -11.21 15.75
C ALA A 34 29.32 -9.87 15.72
N ALA A 35 28.67 -8.86 16.30
CA ALA A 35 28.93 -7.42 16.18
C ALA A 35 29.99 -6.86 17.14
N ALA A 36 30.64 -5.77 16.71
CA ALA A 36 31.19 -4.61 17.45
C ALA A 36 32.19 -3.93 16.48
N GLY A 37 32.32 -2.61 16.27
CA GLY A 37 32.13 -1.45 17.13
C GLY A 37 33.42 -0.61 17.02
N ALA A 38 33.30 0.72 16.85
CA ALA A 38 34.30 1.79 17.01
C ALA A 38 35.08 2.31 15.76
N GLU A 39 34.70 3.52 15.33
CA GLU A 39 35.56 4.65 14.89
C GLU A 39 36.49 5.12 16.05
N PRO A 40 37.49 6.04 15.91
CA PRO A 40 37.70 7.08 14.87
C PRO A 40 39.16 7.31 14.41
N ASP A 41 39.36 8.15 13.37
CA ASP A 41 40.24 9.35 13.35
C ASP A 41 40.72 9.79 11.94
N VAL A 42 40.79 11.11 11.78
CA VAL A 42 41.06 11.94 10.58
C VAL A 42 42.49 12.54 10.68
N PRO A 43 43.24 12.78 9.58
CA PRO A 43 43.49 14.14 9.03
C PRO A 43 43.67 14.20 7.49
N LEU A 44 43.06 15.17 6.77
CA LEU A 44 43.52 16.50 6.29
C LEU A 44 44.49 16.56 5.08
N TYR A 45 43.90 16.98 3.94
CA TYR A 45 44.26 18.02 2.93
C TYR A 45 45.70 18.36 2.47
N GLU A 46 45.81 18.57 1.14
CA GLU A 46 46.41 19.75 0.43
C GLU A 46 47.48 19.49 -0.69
N SER A 47 46.97 19.51 -1.94
CA SER A 47 47.40 20.13 -3.22
C SER A 47 48.83 20.60 -3.64
N TYR A 48 49.05 20.51 -4.99
CA TYR A 48 49.87 21.33 -5.95
C TYR A 48 51.40 21.10 -6.07
N PRO A 49 52.12 21.67 -7.09
CA PRO A 49 51.89 21.91 -8.55
C PRO A 49 53.16 21.57 -9.42
N HIS A 50 53.27 22.08 -10.68
CA HIS A 50 54.45 22.67 -11.41
C HIS A 50 54.24 22.56 -12.96
N LEU A 51 54.06 23.67 -13.71
CA LEU A 51 55.06 24.46 -14.51
C LEU A 51 55.92 23.62 -15.49
N SER A 52 56.34 24.03 -16.70
CA SER A 52 56.16 25.13 -17.67
C SER A 52 57.23 24.87 -18.76
N LEU A 53 57.06 25.26 -20.04
CA LEU A 53 58.11 25.89 -20.89
C LEU A 53 57.71 26.06 -22.37
N VAL A 54 58.23 27.15 -22.91
CA VAL A 54 58.09 27.82 -24.22
C VAL A 54 59.20 27.34 -25.17
N THR A 55 58.97 27.31 -26.50
CA THR A 55 59.72 28.08 -27.53
C THR A 55 59.33 27.68 -28.96
N ASP A 56 59.42 28.70 -29.83
CA ASP A 56 59.09 28.82 -31.24
C ASP A 56 60.26 28.42 -32.17
N THR A 57 60.01 28.47 -33.49
CA THR A 57 60.90 28.54 -34.66
C THR A 57 61.07 27.30 -35.54
N GLY A 58 60.93 27.51 -36.87
CA GLY A 58 61.51 26.65 -37.91
C GLY A 58 60.72 26.54 -39.21
N LYS A 59 60.95 27.46 -40.17
CA LYS A 59 60.65 27.31 -41.60
C LYS A 59 61.70 26.40 -42.26
N GLU A 60 61.30 25.58 -43.22
CA GLU A 60 62.08 25.31 -44.44
C GLU A 60 61.22 24.66 -45.54
N GLU A 61 61.27 25.24 -46.74
CA GLU A 61 60.72 24.77 -48.02
C GLU A 61 61.72 23.87 -48.74
N LEU A 62 61.25 22.99 -49.66
CA LEU A 62 61.81 22.68 -51.00
C LEU A 62 61.06 21.49 -51.65
N PRO A 63 61.14 21.28 -52.98
CA PRO A 63 59.99 21.25 -53.91
C PRO A 63 59.80 19.87 -54.58
N ASP A 64 58.77 19.67 -55.41
CA ASP A 64 58.98 19.34 -56.84
C ASP A 64 57.67 19.30 -57.66
N ASP A 65 57.88 19.64 -58.93
CA ASP A 65 57.16 19.68 -60.20
C ASP A 65 55.72 19.15 -60.46
N THR A 66 54.98 20.04 -61.13
CA THR A 66 54.13 19.90 -62.34
C THR A 66 53.25 18.65 -62.57
N ASN A 67 51.93 18.87 -62.59
CA ASN A 67 51.09 18.78 -63.80
C ASN A 67 49.61 19.09 -63.49
N GLU A 68 49.10 20.15 -64.11
CA GLU A 68 47.67 20.38 -64.39
C GLU A 68 47.36 19.80 -65.79
N PRO A 69 46.13 19.31 -66.11
CA PRO A 69 44.96 20.20 -66.12
C PRO A 69 43.62 19.62 -65.65
N GLU A 70 42.80 20.55 -65.16
CA GLU A 70 41.35 20.72 -65.35
C GLU A 70 40.43 19.48 -65.39
N SER A 71 39.52 19.37 -64.41
CA SER A 71 38.11 19.73 -64.62
C SER A 71 37.19 19.16 -63.52
N GLU A 72 36.62 20.12 -62.78
CA GLU A 72 35.27 20.17 -62.23
C GLU A 72 34.69 19.00 -61.42
N GLY A 73 34.52 19.29 -60.12
CA GLY A 73 33.63 18.58 -59.22
C GLY A 73 33.58 19.23 -57.83
N GLU A 74 33.15 20.49 -57.72
CA GLU A 74 32.82 21.07 -56.42
C GLU A 74 31.68 20.24 -55.76
N PRO A 75 31.85 19.72 -54.53
CA PRO A 75 30.71 19.18 -53.80
C PRO A 75 29.82 20.36 -53.35
N PRO A 76 28.49 20.31 -53.53
CA PRO A 76 27.63 21.45 -53.25
C PRO A 76 27.66 21.84 -51.76
N LYS A 77 28.13 23.06 -51.48
CA LYS A 77 27.93 23.79 -50.21
C LYS A 77 26.43 24.08 -50.02
N GLY A 78 25.66 23.11 -49.53
CA GLY A 78 24.21 23.25 -49.35
C GLY A 78 23.61 22.65 -48.07
N SER A 79 24.38 22.01 -47.19
CA SER A 79 23.81 21.21 -46.09
C SER A 79 23.50 21.98 -44.78
N GLY A 80 23.94 23.24 -44.64
CA GLY A 80 23.81 24.01 -43.39
C GLY A 80 22.38 24.48 -43.08
N ARG A 81 21.61 24.94 -44.08
CA ARG A 81 20.24 25.43 -43.89
C ARG A 81 19.25 24.30 -43.62
N ALA A 82 19.33 23.21 -44.39
CA ALA A 82 18.51 22.02 -44.17
C ALA A 82 18.76 21.41 -42.78
N ARG A 83 20.03 21.33 -42.34
CA ARG A 83 20.38 20.83 -41.00
C ARG A 83 19.90 21.75 -39.87
N ARG A 84 19.89 23.07 -40.07
CA ARG A 84 19.30 24.03 -39.11
C ARG A 84 17.77 23.95 -39.06
N ILE A 85 17.10 23.75 -40.19
CA ILE A 85 15.65 23.52 -40.24
C ILE A 85 15.29 22.20 -39.55
N LEU A 86 16.04 21.13 -39.83
CA LEU A 86 15.84 19.82 -39.20
C LEU A 86 16.08 19.89 -37.69
N PHE A 87 17.11 20.62 -37.25
CA PHE A 87 17.40 20.86 -35.85
C PHE A 87 16.31 21.71 -35.17
N GLY A 88 15.81 22.76 -35.84
CA GLY A 88 14.68 23.56 -35.36
C GLY A 88 13.40 22.75 -35.23
N LEU A 89 13.09 21.90 -36.21
CA LEU A 89 11.95 20.97 -36.17
C LEU A 89 12.10 19.97 -35.01
N ALA A 90 13.28 19.40 -34.83
CA ALA A 90 13.57 18.50 -33.71
C ALA A 90 13.36 19.20 -32.36
N LEU A 91 13.83 20.45 -32.21
CA LEU A 91 13.62 21.24 -31.00
C LEU A 91 12.13 21.50 -30.72
N VAL A 92 11.35 21.85 -31.75
CA VAL A 92 9.90 22.05 -31.64
C VAL A 92 9.19 20.75 -31.25
N MET A 93 9.58 19.63 -31.84
CA MET A 93 9.02 18.31 -31.49
C MET A 93 9.33 17.93 -30.05
N VAL A 94 10.55 18.18 -29.58
CA VAL A 94 10.94 17.95 -28.18
C VAL A 94 10.15 18.87 -27.24
N ALA A 95 9.99 20.15 -27.60
CA ALA A 95 9.22 21.11 -26.80
C ALA A 95 7.73 20.71 -26.73
N ALA A 96 7.13 20.34 -27.86
CA ALA A 96 5.74 19.86 -27.93
C ALA A 96 5.54 18.55 -27.15
N GLY A 97 6.46 17.59 -27.29
CA GLY A 97 6.46 16.34 -26.54
C GLY A 97 6.60 16.58 -25.04
N SER A 98 7.47 17.51 -24.62
CA SER A 98 7.64 17.89 -23.21
C SER A 98 6.40 18.59 -22.66
N ALA A 99 5.78 19.49 -23.43
CA ALA A 99 4.53 20.16 -23.05
C ALA A 99 3.39 19.15 -22.89
N TYR A 100 3.27 18.18 -23.82
CA TYR A 100 2.30 17.10 -23.73
C TYR A 100 2.56 16.20 -22.52
N ALA A 101 3.83 15.85 -22.23
CA ALA A 101 4.19 15.09 -21.05
C ALA A 101 3.80 15.82 -19.76
N VAL A 102 4.06 17.13 -19.66
CA VAL A 102 3.62 17.94 -18.51
C VAL A 102 2.09 17.96 -18.41
N TYR A 103 1.38 18.13 -19.51
CA TYR A 103 -0.08 18.06 -19.54
C TYR A 103 -0.62 16.70 -19.05
N GLU A 104 -0.02 15.60 -19.51
CA GLU A 104 -0.40 14.25 -19.11
C GLU A 104 -0.07 13.96 -17.64
N THR A 105 1.05 14.44 -17.13
CA THR A 105 1.40 14.27 -15.70
C THR A 105 0.40 14.96 -14.76
N ARG A 106 -0.24 16.05 -15.21
CA ARG A 106 -1.27 16.76 -14.43
C ARG A 106 -2.66 16.18 -14.60
N THR A 107 -3.04 15.86 -15.84
CA THR A 107 -4.42 15.46 -16.17
C THR A 107 -4.64 13.95 -16.18
N SER A 108 -3.60 13.15 -16.41
CA SER A 108 -3.67 11.69 -16.60
C SER A 108 -4.68 11.27 -17.67
N THR A 109 -4.85 12.07 -18.74
CA THR A 109 -5.90 11.86 -19.74
C THR A 109 -5.68 10.59 -20.56
N LEU A 110 -4.44 10.39 -21.03
CA LEU A 110 -4.08 9.18 -21.78
C LEU A 110 -4.06 7.95 -20.88
N GLN A 111 -3.47 8.07 -19.69
CA GLN A 111 -3.47 7.02 -18.67
C GLN A 111 -4.89 6.56 -18.36
N ALA A 112 -5.80 7.50 -18.08
CA ALA A 112 -7.18 7.20 -17.75
C ALA A 112 -7.86 6.41 -18.86
N LYS A 113 -7.71 6.83 -20.12
CA LYS A 113 -8.29 6.12 -21.26
C LYS A 113 -7.75 4.69 -21.41
N ILE A 114 -6.44 4.51 -21.22
CA ILE A 114 -5.80 3.19 -21.32
C ILE A 114 -6.25 2.28 -20.18
N PHE A 115 -6.13 2.72 -18.93
CA PHE A 115 -6.41 1.89 -17.77
C PHE A 115 -7.91 1.64 -17.56
N ALA A 116 -8.76 2.65 -17.75
CA ALA A 116 -10.22 2.43 -17.72
C ALA A 116 -10.67 1.53 -18.88
N GLY A 117 -10.03 1.64 -20.05
CA GLY A 117 -10.24 0.72 -21.17
C GLY A 117 -9.90 -0.73 -20.80
N MET A 118 -8.76 -0.95 -20.13
CA MET A 118 -8.33 -2.27 -19.67
C MET A 118 -9.29 -2.85 -18.62
N MET A 119 -9.81 -2.02 -17.71
CA MET A 119 -10.67 -2.46 -16.61
C MET A 119 -12.07 -2.88 -17.05
N LYS A 120 -12.54 -2.49 -18.25
CA LYS A 120 -13.85 -2.93 -18.78
C LYS A 120 -13.97 -4.45 -18.89
N ASP A 121 -12.86 -5.13 -19.17
CA ASP A 121 -12.82 -6.58 -19.34
C ASP A 121 -12.48 -7.31 -18.03
N VAL A 122 -12.21 -6.59 -16.94
CA VAL A 122 -11.90 -7.15 -15.62
C VAL A 122 -13.20 -7.28 -14.83
N SER A 123 -13.64 -8.52 -14.63
CA SER A 123 -14.86 -8.82 -13.90
C SER A 123 -14.82 -10.21 -13.28
N TYR A 124 -15.78 -10.50 -12.42
CA TYR A 124 -16.04 -11.83 -11.91
C TYR A 124 -17.54 -12.06 -11.78
N ARG A 125 -17.96 -13.32 -11.81
CA ARG A 125 -19.36 -13.72 -11.59
C ARG A 125 -19.43 -15.02 -10.82
N MET A 126 -20.52 -15.21 -10.07
CA MET A 126 -20.78 -16.47 -9.37
C MET A 126 -21.43 -17.45 -10.35
N GLU A 127 -20.92 -18.67 -10.42
CA GLU A 127 -21.51 -19.75 -11.22
C GLU A 127 -21.58 -21.05 -10.41
N GLN A 128 -22.43 -21.97 -10.86
CA GLN A 128 -22.61 -23.27 -10.24
C GLN A 128 -21.34 -24.14 -10.36
N GLY A 129 -21.09 -24.92 -9.31
CA GLY A 129 -19.98 -25.85 -9.17
C GLY A 129 -18.61 -25.20 -8.92
N PRO A 130 -17.56 -26.03 -8.79
CA PRO A 130 -16.18 -25.56 -8.66
C PRO A 130 -15.70 -24.82 -9.92
N SER A 131 -14.69 -23.98 -9.73
CA SER A 131 -14.10 -23.09 -10.74
C SER A 131 -12.59 -23.23 -10.81
N ASP A 132 -12.09 -23.54 -12.00
CA ASP A 132 -10.67 -23.46 -12.35
C ASP A 132 -10.27 -22.05 -12.85
N ALA A 133 -11.27 -21.17 -13.07
CA ALA A 133 -11.11 -19.79 -13.49
C ALA A 133 -11.03 -18.86 -12.26
N ILE A 134 -10.13 -19.19 -11.34
CA ILE A 134 -9.90 -18.41 -10.13
C ILE A 134 -8.40 -18.41 -9.79
N ARG A 135 -7.90 -17.27 -9.29
CA ARG A 135 -6.59 -17.16 -8.66
C ARG A 135 -6.80 -16.70 -7.24
N PHE A 136 -6.43 -17.55 -6.29
CA PHE A 136 -6.45 -17.19 -4.88
C PHE A 136 -5.28 -16.27 -4.57
N PRO A 137 -5.46 -15.21 -3.75
CA PRO A 137 -4.39 -14.30 -3.41
C PRO A 137 -3.30 -15.01 -2.60
N ALA A 138 -2.08 -14.51 -2.71
CA ALA A 138 -0.97 -14.94 -1.85
C ALA A 138 -1.19 -14.48 -0.40
N ASP A 139 -0.38 -15.00 0.51
CA ASP A 139 -0.47 -14.64 1.92
C ASP A 139 -0.08 -13.17 2.17
N SER A 140 -1.01 -12.41 2.72
CA SER A 140 -0.90 -10.96 2.96
C SER A 140 -1.76 -10.55 4.16
N PRO A 141 -1.50 -9.40 4.82
CA PRO A 141 -2.26 -9.03 6.01
C PRO A 141 -3.78 -8.94 5.80
N TYR A 142 -4.23 -8.42 4.66
CA TYR A 142 -5.66 -8.33 4.34
C TYR A 142 -6.22 -9.69 3.94
N ASP A 143 -5.57 -10.39 3.01
CA ASP A 143 -6.08 -11.65 2.46
C ASP A 143 -6.04 -12.78 3.48
N ALA A 144 -5.05 -12.80 4.38
CA ALA A 144 -4.95 -13.75 5.49
C ALA A 144 -6.05 -13.51 6.52
N ARG A 145 -6.26 -12.23 6.89
CA ARG A 145 -7.25 -11.83 7.91
C ARG A 145 -8.66 -12.20 7.49
N LEU A 146 -9.02 -11.94 6.24
CA LEU A 146 -10.34 -12.27 5.70
C LEU A 146 -10.46 -13.74 5.28
N GLY A 147 -9.35 -14.48 5.24
CA GLY A 147 -9.32 -15.90 4.90
C GLY A 147 -9.15 -16.21 3.42
N TYR A 148 -9.02 -15.20 2.56
CA TYR A 148 -8.90 -15.36 1.12
C TYR A 148 -7.64 -16.12 0.70
N SER A 149 -6.49 -15.87 1.34
CA SER A 149 -5.25 -16.62 1.07
C SER A 149 -5.33 -18.08 1.53
N HIS A 150 -6.19 -18.36 2.50
CA HIS A 150 -6.40 -19.69 3.08
C HIS A 150 -7.53 -20.49 2.41
N LEU A 151 -8.28 -19.90 1.47
CA LEU A 151 -9.42 -20.55 0.80
C LEU A 151 -9.08 -21.93 0.22
N PRO A 152 -7.95 -22.15 -0.49
CA PRO A 152 -7.61 -23.49 -0.99
C PRO A 152 -7.50 -24.52 0.14
N ALA A 153 -6.91 -24.14 1.28
CA ALA A 153 -6.77 -25.02 2.44
C ALA A 153 -8.12 -25.28 3.13
N PHE A 154 -8.98 -24.26 3.22
CA PHE A 154 -10.33 -24.41 3.76
C PHE A 154 -11.19 -25.34 2.89
N LEU A 155 -11.21 -25.11 1.57
CA LEU A 155 -11.94 -25.95 0.63
C LEU A 155 -11.45 -27.40 0.67
N GLY A 156 -10.14 -27.63 0.73
CA GLY A 156 -9.58 -28.97 0.88
C GLY A 156 -10.06 -29.68 2.16
N LYS A 157 -10.07 -28.98 3.30
CA LYS A 157 -10.53 -29.53 4.60
C LYS A 157 -12.05 -29.72 4.68
N LEU A 158 -12.83 -28.92 3.96
CA LEU A 158 -14.27 -29.07 3.85
C LEU A 158 -14.61 -30.28 2.97
N HIS A 159 -13.89 -30.46 1.85
CA HIS A 159 -14.06 -31.61 0.97
C HIS A 159 -13.75 -32.94 1.68
N THR A 160 -12.77 -33.00 2.60
CA THR A 160 -12.51 -34.22 3.40
C THR A 160 -13.60 -34.53 4.43
N ARG A 161 -14.59 -33.64 4.57
CA ARG A 161 -15.74 -33.77 5.46
C ARG A 161 -17.06 -33.74 4.68
N ASP A 162 -17.00 -34.16 3.42
CA ASP A 162 -18.16 -34.35 2.54
C ASP A 162 -18.93 -33.06 2.19
N TYR A 163 -18.34 -31.89 2.40
CA TYR A 163 -18.88 -30.63 1.88
C TYR A 163 -18.56 -30.50 0.38
N VAL A 164 -19.52 -29.98 -0.37
CA VAL A 164 -19.39 -29.73 -1.81
C VAL A 164 -19.41 -28.23 -2.11
N VAL A 165 -18.74 -27.84 -3.19
CA VAL A 165 -18.82 -26.47 -3.71
C VAL A 165 -20.07 -26.37 -4.57
N ASP A 166 -21.11 -25.74 -4.01
CA ASP A 166 -22.37 -25.48 -4.73
C ASP A 166 -22.18 -24.43 -5.83
N ALA A 167 -21.50 -23.33 -5.51
CA ALA A 167 -21.17 -22.27 -6.46
C ALA A 167 -19.82 -21.64 -6.14
N GLN A 168 -19.11 -21.18 -7.18
CA GLN A 168 -17.82 -20.51 -7.05
C GLN A 168 -17.66 -19.36 -8.04
N ALA A 169 -16.89 -18.34 -7.64
CA ALA A 169 -16.57 -17.22 -8.51
C ALA A 169 -15.72 -17.65 -9.72
N ARG A 170 -16.04 -17.10 -10.88
CA ARG A 170 -15.26 -17.21 -12.11
C ARG A 170 -14.77 -15.82 -12.52
N MET A 171 -13.45 -15.67 -12.54
CA MET A 171 -12.77 -14.46 -13.00
C MET A 171 -12.77 -14.39 -14.52
N SER A 172 -12.86 -13.19 -15.08
CA SER A 172 -12.76 -12.98 -16.52
C SER A 172 -11.34 -13.34 -17.03
N PRO A 173 -11.17 -13.67 -18.32
CA PRO A 173 -9.84 -13.93 -18.89
C PRO A 173 -8.84 -12.81 -18.62
N LYS A 174 -9.29 -11.55 -18.69
CA LYS A 174 -8.42 -10.40 -18.43
C LYS A 174 -8.00 -10.32 -16.96
N MET A 175 -8.91 -10.62 -16.03
CA MET A 175 -8.59 -10.64 -14.60
C MET A 175 -7.58 -11.74 -14.27
N LEU A 176 -7.72 -12.92 -14.89
CA LEU A 176 -6.75 -14.02 -14.76
C LEU A 176 -5.38 -13.63 -15.32
N GLU A 177 -5.32 -13.02 -16.50
CA GLU A 177 -4.07 -12.53 -17.11
C GLU A 177 -3.33 -11.55 -16.18
N LEU A 178 -4.05 -10.58 -15.61
CA LEU A 178 -3.45 -9.59 -14.70
C LEU A 178 -2.95 -10.24 -13.39
N ALA A 179 -3.72 -11.18 -12.84
CA ALA A 179 -3.30 -11.93 -11.66
C ALA A 179 -2.07 -12.82 -11.95
N ASP A 180 -2.00 -13.42 -13.14
CA ASP A 180 -0.86 -14.25 -13.58
C ASP A 180 0.41 -13.40 -13.82
N TYR A 181 0.28 -12.09 -14.09
CA TYR A 181 1.39 -11.13 -14.05
C TYR A 181 1.82 -10.70 -12.63
N GLY A 182 1.15 -11.21 -11.59
CA GLY A 182 1.44 -10.91 -10.19
C GLY A 182 0.81 -9.62 -9.67
N LEU A 183 -0.14 -9.03 -10.41
CA LEU A 183 -0.92 -7.90 -9.91
C LEU A 183 -1.95 -8.38 -8.89
N PHE A 184 -2.19 -7.56 -7.87
CA PHE A 184 -3.27 -7.79 -6.92
C PHE A 184 -4.62 -7.78 -7.63
N ALA A 185 -5.51 -8.68 -7.23
CA ALA A 185 -6.80 -8.87 -7.88
C ALA A 185 -7.67 -7.61 -7.74
N SER A 186 -8.05 -7.03 -8.88
CA SER A 186 -8.86 -5.81 -8.93
C SER A 186 -10.34 -6.13 -8.73
N TYR A 187 -10.80 -6.06 -7.49
CA TYR A 187 -12.21 -6.08 -7.12
C TYR A 187 -12.49 -5.06 -6.03
N ARG A 188 -13.76 -4.82 -5.70
CA ARG A 188 -14.13 -3.93 -4.61
C ARG A 188 -13.79 -4.57 -3.26
N GLU A 189 -12.72 -4.12 -2.64
CA GLU A 189 -12.31 -4.59 -1.32
C GLU A 189 -13.26 -4.16 -0.21
N LYS A 190 -13.37 -5.00 0.82
CA LYS A 190 -14.21 -4.78 1.99
C LYS A 190 -13.33 -4.21 3.10
N ASN A 191 -13.63 -2.99 3.56
CA ASN A 191 -12.97 -2.45 4.74
C ASN A 191 -13.40 -3.14 6.03
N ARG A 192 -14.63 -3.67 6.02
CA ARG A 192 -15.28 -4.29 7.17
C ARG A 192 -15.88 -5.63 6.80
N ALA A 193 -15.45 -6.66 7.51
CA ALA A 193 -15.91 -8.03 7.35
C ALA A 193 -15.75 -8.80 8.68
N GLY A 194 -16.22 -10.04 8.70
CA GLY A 194 -16.10 -10.91 9.85
C GLY A 194 -17.10 -12.06 9.79
N LEU A 195 -17.16 -12.83 10.87
CA LEU A 195 -17.97 -14.03 10.94
C LEU A 195 -19.43 -13.71 11.22
N GLU A 196 -20.31 -14.22 10.37
CA GLU A 196 -21.75 -14.24 10.59
C GLU A 196 -22.23 -15.70 10.72
N ILE A 197 -22.98 -15.99 11.77
CA ILE A 197 -23.60 -17.31 11.98
C ILE A 197 -25.11 -17.11 12.03
N LEU A 198 -25.79 -17.84 11.17
CA LEU A 198 -27.22 -17.85 11.00
C LEU A 198 -27.83 -19.15 11.53
N ASP A 199 -29.08 -19.09 11.98
CA ASP A 199 -29.89 -20.24 12.36
C ASP A 199 -30.46 -20.96 11.11
N CYS A 200 -31.19 -22.06 11.32
CA CYS A 200 -31.77 -22.86 10.24
C CYS A 200 -32.83 -22.11 9.39
N ARG A 201 -33.29 -20.93 9.83
CA ARG A 201 -34.20 -20.02 9.13
C ARG A 201 -33.48 -18.75 8.66
N SER A 202 -32.16 -18.79 8.57
CA SER A 202 -31.30 -17.66 8.17
C SER A 202 -31.43 -16.45 9.10
N GLN A 203 -31.77 -16.64 10.38
CA GLN A 203 -31.81 -15.56 11.38
C GLN A 203 -30.44 -15.42 12.07
N PRO A 204 -29.97 -14.20 12.37
CA PRO A 204 -28.67 -14.00 13.03
C PRO A 204 -28.60 -14.64 14.43
N LEU A 205 -27.64 -15.55 14.63
CA LEU A 205 -27.27 -16.11 15.94
C LEU A 205 -26.03 -15.44 16.54
N PHE A 206 -25.08 -15.09 15.68
CA PHE A 206 -23.84 -14.41 16.05
C PHE A 206 -23.33 -13.60 14.88
N GLY A 207 -22.73 -12.45 15.18
CA GLY A 207 -22.05 -11.61 14.20
C GLY A 207 -20.87 -10.90 14.82
N SER A 208 -19.71 -10.98 14.19
CA SER A 208 -18.54 -10.16 14.47
C SER A 208 -18.16 -9.39 13.21
N ARG A 209 -17.82 -8.11 13.36
CA ARG A 209 -17.41 -7.26 12.23
C ARG A 209 -16.24 -6.37 12.65
N PHE A 210 -15.16 -6.44 11.89
CA PHE A 210 -13.93 -5.69 12.15
C PHE A 210 -13.54 -4.86 10.91
N PRO A 211 -13.05 -3.62 11.08
CA PRO A 211 -13.05 -2.84 12.31
C PRO A 211 -14.48 -2.59 12.81
N GLU A 212 -14.62 -2.35 14.12
CA GLU A 212 -15.93 -2.13 14.72
C GLU A 212 -16.45 -0.72 14.40
N ARG A 213 -15.53 0.25 14.32
CA ARG A 213 -15.81 1.66 14.13
C ARG A 213 -15.18 2.14 12.82
N GLN A 214 -16.01 2.52 11.87
CA GLN A 214 -15.59 3.07 10.58
C GLN A 214 -16.56 4.17 10.12
N TYR A 215 -16.09 5.03 9.23
CA TYR A 215 -16.96 5.88 8.42
C TYR A 215 -17.53 5.07 7.27
N GLU A 216 -18.86 5.04 7.09
CA GLU A 216 -19.50 4.26 6.03
C GLU A 216 -19.45 5.01 4.69
N ARG A 217 -19.48 6.35 4.74
CA ARG A 217 -19.45 7.22 3.55
C ARG A 217 -18.43 8.33 3.70
N PHE A 218 -17.92 8.82 2.57
CA PHE A 218 -16.93 9.90 2.55
C PHE A 218 -17.42 11.17 3.26
N ASP A 219 -18.69 11.55 3.04
CA ASP A 219 -19.28 12.76 3.63
C ASP A 219 -19.49 12.66 5.15
N GLU A 220 -19.37 11.46 5.72
CA GLU A 220 -19.41 11.26 7.17
C GLU A 220 -18.07 11.54 7.84
N ALA A 221 -16.96 11.50 7.10
CA ALA A 221 -15.64 11.82 7.65
C ALA A 221 -15.54 13.34 7.89
N PRO A 222 -15.11 13.80 9.09
CA PRO A 222 -14.90 15.22 9.36
C PRO A 222 -13.89 15.83 8.37
N GLN A 223 -14.27 16.92 7.70
CA GLN A 223 -13.42 17.57 6.69
C GLN A 223 -12.07 18.00 7.26
N LEU A 224 -12.03 18.41 8.52
CA LEU A 224 -10.79 18.73 9.23
C LEU A 224 -9.80 17.55 9.27
N LEU A 225 -10.30 16.33 9.48
CA LEU A 225 -9.47 15.12 9.46
C LEU A 225 -9.01 14.78 8.04
N VAL A 226 -9.91 14.89 7.06
CA VAL A 226 -9.58 14.65 5.64
C VAL A 226 -8.49 15.61 5.17
N GLN A 227 -8.65 16.91 5.40
CA GLN A 227 -7.67 17.92 4.98
C GLN A 227 -6.33 17.76 5.70
N SER A 228 -6.34 17.44 7.00
CA SER A 228 -5.12 17.15 7.75
C SER A 228 -4.40 15.92 7.18
N LEU A 229 -5.13 14.83 6.91
CA LEU A 229 -4.58 13.62 6.30
C LEU A 229 -3.97 13.91 4.92
N LEU A 230 -4.71 14.58 4.04
CA LEU A 230 -4.22 14.92 2.70
C LEU A 230 -2.99 15.82 2.78
N PHE A 231 -2.95 16.76 3.73
CA PHE A 231 -1.79 17.61 3.91
C PHE A 231 -0.52 16.81 4.27
N ILE A 232 -0.67 15.81 5.14
CA ILE A 232 0.42 14.96 5.64
C ILE A 232 0.84 13.94 4.58
N GLU A 233 -0.12 13.27 3.95
CA GLU A 233 0.12 12.06 3.16
C GLU A 233 -0.10 12.25 1.65
N ASN A 234 -1.02 13.11 1.16
CA ASN A 234 -1.35 13.21 -0.29
C ASN A 234 -2.11 14.50 -0.69
N ARG A 235 -1.44 15.65 -0.76
CA ARG A 235 -2.08 16.99 -0.89
C ARG A 235 -3.02 17.14 -2.08
N GLU A 236 -2.64 16.60 -3.23
CA GLU A 236 -3.35 16.84 -4.49
C GLU A 236 -4.41 15.75 -4.78
N LEU A 237 -4.68 14.85 -3.82
CA LEU A 237 -5.54 13.67 -4.08
C LEU A 237 -6.95 14.06 -4.47
N LEU A 238 -7.54 15.06 -3.80
CA LEU A 238 -8.93 15.47 -4.01
C LEU A 238 -9.05 16.75 -4.83
N ASP A 239 -8.02 17.13 -5.59
CA ASP A 239 -8.09 18.30 -6.47
C ASP A 239 -9.21 18.09 -7.53
N PRO A 240 -10.26 18.94 -7.55
CA PRO A 240 -11.35 18.83 -8.51
C PRO A 240 -10.96 19.28 -9.93
N ALA A 241 -9.86 20.03 -10.09
CA ALA A 241 -9.42 20.49 -11.41
C ALA A 241 -8.95 19.35 -12.32
N TYR A 242 -8.57 18.21 -11.74
CA TYR A 242 -8.04 17.05 -12.44
C TYR A 242 -8.85 15.77 -12.11
N PRO A 243 -10.08 15.62 -12.63
CA PRO A 243 -10.96 14.50 -12.29
C PRO A 243 -10.41 13.13 -12.70
N LYS A 244 -9.60 13.07 -13.77
CA LYS A 244 -9.03 11.84 -14.32
C LYS A 244 -7.68 11.44 -13.70
N ARG A 245 -7.18 12.22 -12.73
CA ARG A 245 -5.83 12.06 -12.18
C ARG A 245 -5.63 10.66 -11.61
N ASN A 246 -4.49 10.05 -11.92
CA ASN A 246 -4.11 8.77 -11.33
C ASN A 246 -3.70 8.96 -9.86
N PRO A 247 -4.43 8.41 -8.87
CA PRO A 247 -4.09 8.60 -7.46
C PRO A 247 -2.90 7.76 -6.99
N ALA A 248 -2.44 6.79 -7.78
CA ALA A 248 -1.29 5.97 -7.43
C ALA A 248 0.04 6.68 -7.68
N ILE A 249 0.06 7.72 -8.53
CA ILE A 249 1.29 8.37 -9.02
C ILE A 249 1.27 9.86 -8.71
N GLU A 250 2.29 10.32 -7.98
CA GLU A 250 2.53 11.74 -7.70
C GLU A 250 3.86 12.20 -8.33
N TRP A 251 3.75 12.90 -9.46
CA TRP A 251 4.90 13.37 -10.26
C TRP A 251 5.66 14.53 -9.60
N ASP A 252 4.99 15.34 -8.78
CA ASP A 252 5.59 16.40 -7.98
C ASP A 252 6.52 15.82 -6.90
N ARG A 253 6.15 14.68 -6.31
CA ARG A 253 6.99 13.94 -5.35
C ARG A 253 8.10 13.17 -6.03
N PHE A 254 7.81 12.57 -7.19
CA PHE A 254 8.81 11.87 -7.98
C PHE A 254 9.92 12.83 -8.46
N SER A 255 9.56 14.00 -8.98
CA SER A 255 10.52 15.01 -9.44
C SER A 255 11.36 15.58 -8.30
N LYS A 256 10.76 15.88 -7.14
CA LYS A 256 11.51 16.29 -5.93
C LYS A 256 12.49 15.21 -5.45
N ALA A 257 12.04 13.96 -5.37
CA ALA A 257 12.90 12.86 -4.92
C ALA A 257 14.07 12.57 -5.89
N VAL A 258 13.85 12.68 -7.20
CA VAL A 258 14.89 12.54 -8.22
C VAL A 258 15.86 13.73 -8.17
N PHE A 259 15.37 14.95 -8.00
CA PHE A 259 16.18 16.15 -7.88
C PHE A 259 17.05 16.13 -6.61
N ASP A 260 16.46 15.79 -5.46
CA ASP A 260 17.18 15.63 -4.19
C ASP A 260 18.26 14.56 -4.28
N LYS A 261 17.96 13.41 -4.91
CA LYS A 261 18.93 12.33 -5.11
C LYS A 261 20.07 12.73 -6.06
N THR A 262 19.79 13.57 -7.06
CA THR A 262 20.79 14.10 -8.00
C THR A 262 21.71 15.09 -7.28
N LEU A 263 21.16 16.00 -6.49
CA LEU A 263 21.90 16.93 -5.61
C LEU A 263 22.77 16.21 -4.57
N HIS A 264 22.27 15.12 -3.99
CA HIS A 264 23.05 14.26 -3.09
C HIS A 264 24.19 13.53 -3.82
N SER A 265 23.97 13.05 -5.04
CA SER A 265 25.02 12.37 -5.83
C SER A 265 26.14 13.30 -6.31
N VAL A 266 25.90 14.61 -6.34
CA VAL A 266 26.92 15.64 -6.64
C VAL A 266 27.48 16.31 -5.39
N GLY A 267 27.14 15.83 -4.18
CA GLY A 267 27.72 16.31 -2.92
C GLY A 267 27.18 17.66 -2.41
N ILE A 268 26.07 18.18 -2.96
CA ILE A 268 25.53 19.52 -2.64
C ILE A 268 24.31 19.43 -1.68
N GLY A 269 23.86 18.23 -1.32
CA GLY A 269 22.71 18.01 -0.41
C GLY A 269 23.12 17.50 0.98
N GLY A 270 22.89 18.30 2.02
CA GLY A 270 22.96 17.86 3.41
C GLY A 270 21.62 17.31 3.90
N GLY A 271 21.55 16.01 4.18
CA GLY A 271 20.64 15.43 5.17
C GLY A 271 19.12 15.40 4.93
N SER A 272 18.60 15.44 3.70
CA SER A 272 17.17 15.18 3.51
C SER A 272 16.90 13.68 3.42
N ARG A 273 16.35 13.09 4.49
CA ARG A 273 15.75 11.75 4.40
C ARG A 273 14.61 11.82 3.39
N VAL A 274 14.69 11.06 2.30
CA VAL A 274 13.63 10.90 1.30
C VAL A 274 12.30 10.71 2.03
N ALA A 275 11.46 11.74 2.02
CA ALA A 275 10.14 11.71 2.62
C ALA A 275 9.35 10.55 1.99
N GLY A 276 8.56 9.82 2.78
CA GLY A 276 7.79 8.66 2.34
C GLY A 276 7.00 8.94 1.05
N GLY A 277 7.58 8.55 -0.09
CA GLY A 277 7.13 8.96 -1.42
C GLY A 277 6.03 8.07 -2.00
N SER A 278 5.23 7.43 -1.15
CA SER A 278 4.12 6.57 -1.56
C SER A 278 2.81 7.33 -1.34
N THR A 279 2.00 7.44 -2.39
CA THR A 279 0.63 7.99 -2.35
C THR A 279 -0.26 7.17 -1.43
N LEU A 280 -1.39 7.73 -0.97
CA LEU A 280 -2.34 6.99 -0.13
C LEU A 280 -2.78 5.67 -0.78
N ALA A 281 -3.05 5.69 -2.09
CA ALA A 281 -3.44 4.50 -2.83
C ALA A 281 -2.37 3.39 -2.76
N THR A 282 -1.10 3.73 -2.99
CA THR A 282 0.00 2.75 -2.92
C THR A 282 0.30 2.28 -1.50
N GLN A 283 0.09 3.13 -0.50
CA GLN A 283 0.21 2.73 0.90
C GLN A 283 -0.84 1.68 1.28
N ILE A 284 -2.09 1.84 0.80
CA ILE A 284 -3.16 0.85 0.99
C ILE A 284 -2.75 -0.51 0.41
N GLU A 285 -2.29 -0.56 -0.84
CA GLU A 285 -1.82 -1.81 -1.45
C GLU A 285 -0.70 -2.47 -0.64
N LYS A 286 0.22 -1.65 -0.14
CA LYS A 286 1.38 -2.13 0.62
C LYS A 286 0.95 -2.85 1.90
N TYR A 287 0.11 -2.23 2.73
CA TYR A 287 -0.26 -2.87 4.01
C TYR A 287 -1.38 -3.91 3.85
N ARG A 288 -2.14 -3.90 2.75
CA ARG A 288 -3.13 -4.95 2.46
C ARG A 288 -2.50 -6.20 1.88
N HIS A 289 -1.71 -6.06 0.82
CA HIS A 289 -1.35 -7.19 -0.05
C HIS A 289 0.13 -7.55 -0.07
N SER A 290 1.02 -6.76 0.53
CA SER A 290 2.46 -7.10 0.52
C SER A 290 2.82 -8.01 1.70
N PRO A 291 3.63 -9.07 1.49
CA PRO A 291 4.14 -9.93 2.55
C PRO A 291 4.82 -9.10 3.66
N GLU A 292 4.47 -9.38 4.92
CA GLU A 292 4.91 -8.65 6.12
C GLU A 292 4.68 -7.12 6.12
N GLY A 293 3.90 -6.58 5.17
CA GLY A 293 3.73 -5.12 5.01
C GLY A 293 5.03 -4.37 4.67
N ARG A 294 6.07 -5.07 4.22
CA ARG A 294 7.40 -4.51 3.89
C ARG A 294 7.72 -4.75 2.42
N THR A 295 8.16 -3.70 1.72
CA THR A 295 8.65 -3.78 0.35
C THR A 295 10.16 -3.92 0.36
N ALA A 296 10.68 -5.04 -0.12
CA ALA A 296 12.11 -5.27 -0.22
C ALA A 296 12.68 -4.89 -1.60
N SER A 297 11.85 -4.82 -2.65
CA SER A 297 12.33 -4.59 -4.02
C SER A 297 11.62 -3.44 -4.77
N LEU A 298 12.29 -2.94 -5.83
CA LEU A 298 11.71 -1.99 -6.77
C LEU A 298 10.54 -2.59 -7.57
N GLN A 299 10.57 -3.90 -7.82
CA GLN A 299 9.51 -4.62 -8.52
C GLN A 299 8.22 -4.63 -7.71
N ASP A 300 8.29 -4.88 -6.40
CA ASP A 300 7.11 -4.85 -5.51
C ASP A 300 6.44 -3.48 -5.53
N LYS A 301 7.24 -2.40 -5.55
CA LYS A 301 6.72 -1.03 -5.64
C LYS A 301 6.01 -0.79 -6.97
N MET A 302 6.52 -1.32 -8.08
CA MET A 302 5.86 -1.23 -9.38
C MET A 302 4.54 -1.99 -9.41
N ILE A 303 4.49 -3.20 -8.84
CA ILE A 303 3.26 -3.99 -8.70
C ILE A 303 2.21 -3.22 -7.88
N GLN A 304 2.61 -2.65 -6.73
CA GLN A 304 1.72 -1.82 -5.90
C GLN A 304 1.17 -0.62 -6.66
N MET A 305 2.02 0.11 -7.39
CA MET A 305 1.58 1.26 -8.18
C MET A 305 0.64 0.85 -9.32
N ALA A 306 0.94 -0.25 -10.01
CA ALA A 306 0.12 -0.76 -11.09
C ALA A 306 -1.25 -1.25 -10.57
N SER A 307 -1.28 -2.05 -9.49
CA SER A 307 -2.52 -2.49 -8.85
C SER A 307 -3.36 -1.32 -8.34
N ALA A 308 -2.75 -0.36 -7.64
CA ALA A 308 -3.43 0.86 -7.19
C ALA A 308 -4.02 1.67 -8.37
N THR A 309 -3.26 1.79 -9.47
CA THR A 309 -3.72 2.48 -10.69
C THR A 309 -4.93 1.78 -11.29
N LEU A 310 -4.86 0.47 -11.53
CA LEU A 310 -5.93 -0.30 -12.13
C LEU A 310 -7.20 -0.26 -11.26
N ARG A 311 -7.06 -0.40 -9.95
CA ARG A 311 -8.18 -0.31 -9.01
C ARG A 311 -8.83 1.07 -9.02
N ALA A 312 -8.05 2.15 -9.16
CA ALA A 312 -8.59 3.50 -9.24
C ALA A 312 -9.41 3.77 -10.52
N TYR A 313 -9.09 3.10 -11.62
CA TYR A 313 -9.78 3.22 -12.90
C TYR A 313 -10.83 2.12 -13.14
N HIS A 314 -11.14 1.29 -12.14
CA HIS A 314 -12.13 0.21 -12.25
C HIS A 314 -13.50 0.73 -12.71
N ASP A 315 -13.93 1.88 -12.19
CA ASP A 315 -15.26 2.45 -12.44
C ASP A 315 -15.28 3.45 -13.61
N GLY A 316 -14.17 3.63 -14.34
CA GLY A 316 -14.08 4.50 -15.51
C GLY A 316 -12.91 5.49 -15.47
N GLU A 317 -12.89 6.43 -16.43
CA GLU A 317 -11.82 7.43 -16.57
C GLU A 317 -11.84 8.50 -15.48
N ASP A 318 -13.00 8.81 -14.91
CA ASP A 318 -13.13 9.75 -13.79
C ASP A 318 -12.84 9.03 -12.47
N THR A 319 -11.72 9.38 -11.84
CA THR A 319 -11.28 8.75 -10.59
C THR A 319 -11.80 9.47 -9.36
N THR A 320 -12.63 10.50 -9.47
CA THR A 320 -13.09 11.31 -8.33
C THR A 320 -13.74 10.46 -7.23
N GLY A 321 -14.58 9.49 -7.61
CA GLY A 321 -15.16 8.52 -6.67
C GLY A 321 -14.10 7.64 -6.00
N ALA A 322 -13.18 7.08 -6.78
CA ALA A 322 -12.08 6.26 -6.28
C ALA A 322 -11.14 7.04 -5.35
N ARG A 323 -10.84 8.30 -5.67
CA ARG A 323 -9.99 9.20 -4.86
C ARG A 323 -10.61 9.49 -3.49
N ARG A 324 -11.92 9.75 -3.44
CA ARG A 324 -12.67 9.87 -2.17
C ARG A 324 -12.66 8.55 -1.40
N GLN A 325 -12.82 7.43 -2.08
CA GLN A 325 -12.78 6.13 -1.44
C GLN A 325 -11.40 5.84 -0.83
N ILE A 326 -10.30 6.15 -1.52
CA ILE A 326 -8.93 5.95 -1.02
C ILE A 326 -8.73 6.67 0.32
N VAL A 327 -9.24 7.89 0.46
CA VAL A 327 -9.20 8.63 1.74
C VAL A 327 -9.99 7.90 2.81
N LEU A 328 -11.22 7.48 2.49
CA LEU A 328 -12.10 6.76 3.41
C LEU A 328 -11.48 5.42 3.86
N ASP A 329 -10.95 4.64 2.92
CA ASP A 329 -10.28 3.37 3.15
C ASP A 329 -9.07 3.55 4.05
N TYR A 330 -8.26 4.58 3.82
CA TYR A 330 -7.12 4.87 4.68
C TYR A 330 -7.56 5.19 6.11
N LEU A 331 -8.53 6.11 6.28
CA LEU A 331 -9.06 6.46 7.60
C LEU A 331 -9.63 5.24 8.34
N ASN A 332 -10.22 4.30 7.61
CA ASN A 332 -10.86 3.13 8.20
C ASN A 332 -9.92 1.94 8.40
N THR A 333 -8.79 1.85 7.69
CA THR A 333 -7.99 0.61 7.65
C THR A 333 -6.49 0.79 7.93
N VAL A 334 -6.00 2.03 8.14
CA VAL A 334 -4.60 2.27 8.51
C VAL A 334 -4.21 1.46 9.77
N PRO A 335 -3.11 0.68 9.75
CA PRO A 335 -2.73 -0.14 10.89
C PRO A 335 -2.14 0.71 12.02
N LEU A 336 -2.73 0.61 13.22
CA LEU A 336 -2.36 1.36 14.42
C LEU A 336 -1.86 0.43 15.54
N SER A 337 -1.02 -0.54 15.15
CA SER A 337 -0.45 -1.56 16.04
C SER A 337 -1.51 -2.45 16.69
N ALA A 338 -1.15 -3.12 17.78
CA ALA A 338 -2.02 -4.00 18.54
C ALA A 338 -1.98 -3.62 20.02
N LYS A 339 -3.10 -3.74 20.72
CA LYS A 339 -3.20 -3.52 22.16
C LYS A 339 -3.58 -4.81 22.87
N VAL A 340 -2.95 -5.09 24.01
CA VAL A 340 -3.23 -6.29 24.82
C VAL A 340 -4.72 -6.32 25.18
N GLY A 341 -5.34 -7.49 24.99
CA GLY A 341 -6.77 -7.70 25.23
C GLY A 341 -7.70 -7.30 24.08
N TYR A 342 -7.27 -6.43 23.15
CA TYR A 342 -8.04 -6.07 21.96
C TYR A 342 -7.55 -6.82 20.69
N GLY A 343 -6.23 -6.95 20.54
CA GLY A 343 -5.60 -7.43 19.32
C GLY A 343 -5.24 -6.28 18.38
N GLU A 344 -5.31 -6.52 17.07
CA GLU A 344 -4.98 -5.53 16.03
C GLU A 344 -5.97 -4.36 16.04
N VAL A 345 -5.43 -3.15 16.01
CA VAL A 345 -6.18 -1.89 15.91
C VAL A 345 -5.98 -1.34 14.51
N ASN A 346 -7.06 -1.23 13.73
CA ASN A 346 -7.01 -0.70 12.38
C ASN A 346 -8.02 0.45 12.24
N GLY A 347 -7.62 1.51 11.58
CA GLY A 347 -8.44 2.69 11.35
C GLY A 347 -8.48 3.65 12.53
N ILE A 348 -8.76 4.91 12.22
CA ILE A 348 -8.89 5.99 13.20
C ILE A 348 -10.06 5.71 14.16
N GLY A 349 -11.13 5.06 13.70
CA GLY A 349 -12.28 4.76 14.56
C GLY A 349 -11.95 3.86 15.75
N ASP A 350 -11.43 2.66 15.49
CA ASP A 350 -10.95 1.77 16.55
C ASP A 350 -9.72 2.37 17.26
N GLY A 351 -8.88 3.13 16.55
CA GLY A 351 -7.75 3.84 17.14
C GLY A 351 -8.17 4.81 18.26
N MET A 352 -9.17 5.66 18.01
CA MET A 352 -9.69 6.61 19.02
C MET A 352 -10.30 5.88 20.22
N TRP A 353 -10.98 4.77 19.99
CA TRP A 353 -11.54 3.94 21.05
C TRP A 353 -10.45 3.27 21.90
N VAL A 354 -9.52 2.56 21.25
CA VAL A 354 -8.56 1.69 21.94
C VAL A 354 -7.42 2.48 22.57
N TRP A 355 -6.91 3.49 21.87
CA TRP A 355 -5.74 4.26 22.32
C TRP A 355 -6.10 5.47 23.19
N TYR A 356 -7.29 6.05 23.01
CA TYR A 356 -7.73 7.24 23.75
C TYR A 356 -9.01 7.06 24.55
N GLY A 357 -9.67 5.90 24.47
CA GLY A 357 -10.87 5.62 25.26
C GLY A 357 -12.08 6.46 24.83
N ARG A 358 -12.04 7.00 23.60
CA ARG A 358 -13.08 7.91 23.11
C ARG A 358 -14.14 7.16 22.30
N ASP A 359 -15.39 7.53 22.53
CA ASP A 359 -16.50 7.10 21.69
C ASP A 359 -16.37 7.73 20.29
N PHE A 360 -16.36 6.87 19.25
CA PHE A 360 -16.10 7.31 17.88
C PHE A 360 -17.21 8.21 17.32
N ALA A 361 -18.48 7.96 17.67
CA ALA A 361 -19.58 8.78 17.20
C ALA A 361 -19.52 10.19 17.82
N LYS A 362 -19.21 10.28 19.11
CA LYS A 362 -18.98 11.57 19.80
C LYS A 362 -17.79 12.33 19.23
N VAL A 363 -16.66 11.65 18.99
CA VAL A 363 -15.49 12.25 18.34
C VAL A 363 -15.87 12.77 16.96
N SER A 364 -16.52 11.95 16.13
CA SER A 364 -16.92 12.38 14.79
C SER A 364 -17.87 13.57 14.81
N ALA A 365 -18.78 13.65 15.77
CA ALA A 365 -19.70 14.79 15.92
C ALA A 365 -18.95 16.05 16.35
N ALA A 366 -18.09 15.94 17.37
CA ALA A 366 -17.26 17.05 17.85
C ALA A 366 -16.37 17.63 16.74
N LEU A 367 -15.78 16.75 15.92
CA LEU A 367 -14.89 17.16 14.83
C LEU A 367 -15.59 17.83 13.64
N LYS A 368 -16.93 17.74 13.57
CA LYS A 368 -17.76 18.46 12.60
C LYS A 368 -18.31 19.77 13.16
N GLY A 369 -18.26 19.95 14.47
CA GLY A 369 -18.76 21.13 15.17
C GLY A 369 -17.73 22.26 15.23
N ASP A 370 -18.01 23.23 16.10
CA ASP A 370 -17.11 24.35 16.35
C ASP A 370 -15.89 23.91 17.18
N MET A 371 -14.71 24.38 16.78
CA MET A 371 -13.41 24.06 17.38
C MET A 371 -13.06 25.01 18.54
N ALA A 372 -14.08 25.47 19.26
CA ALA A 372 -13.94 26.29 20.47
C ALA A 372 -13.98 25.46 21.77
N ASP A 373 -14.59 24.26 21.74
CA ASP A 373 -14.64 23.36 22.88
C ASP A 373 -13.28 22.67 23.10
N PRO A 374 -12.66 22.80 24.29
CA PRO A 374 -11.42 22.10 24.62
C PRO A 374 -11.47 20.58 24.42
N ASP A 375 -12.63 19.93 24.60
CA ASP A 375 -12.73 18.49 24.35
C ASP A 375 -12.67 18.15 22.86
N ALA A 376 -13.33 18.93 22.01
CA ALA A 376 -13.23 18.80 20.55
C ALA A 376 -11.81 19.06 20.03
N VAL A 377 -11.13 20.07 20.58
CA VAL A 377 -9.72 20.37 20.27
C VAL A 377 -8.82 19.21 20.68
N LEU A 378 -9.03 18.62 21.87
CA LEU A 378 -8.26 17.46 22.30
C LEU A 378 -8.53 16.25 21.40
N ALA A 379 -9.80 15.99 21.05
CA ALA A 379 -10.16 14.91 20.13
C ALA A 379 -9.48 15.06 18.78
N TYR A 380 -9.37 16.29 18.26
CA TYR A 380 -8.65 16.57 17.02
C TYR A 380 -7.16 16.25 17.16
N LYS A 381 -6.52 16.73 18.22
CA LYS A 381 -5.10 16.47 18.47
C LYS A 381 -4.80 14.97 18.61
N GLU A 382 -5.67 14.24 19.29
CA GLU A 382 -5.58 12.79 19.44
C GLU A 382 -5.76 12.07 18.09
N ALA A 383 -6.76 12.41 17.30
CA ALA A 383 -6.96 11.84 15.96
C ALA A 383 -5.76 12.14 15.03
N LEU A 384 -5.23 13.37 15.06
CA LEU A 384 -4.04 13.76 14.32
C LEU A 384 -2.82 12.93 14.73
N SER A 385 -2.65 12.69 16.02
CA SER A 385 -1.54 11.87 16.53
C SER A 385 -1.60 10.43 15.99
N LEU A 386 -2.79 9.84 15.83
CA LEU A 386 -2.94 8.50 15.25
C LEU A 386 -2.50 8.47 13.78
N MET A 387 -2.87 9.50 12.99
CA MET A 387 -2.42 9.62 11.60
C MET A 387 -0.90 9.71 11.51
N ILE A 388 -0.26 10.41 12.45
CA ILE A 388 1.20 10.55 12.48
C ILE A 388 1.88 9.24 12.94
N ALA A 389 1.28 8.56 13.91
CA ALA A 389 1.82 7.35 14.50
C ALA A 389 1.97 6.20 13.49
N GLN A 390 1.17 6.17 12.42
CA GLN A 390 1.18 5.14 11.37
C GLN A 390 2.58 4.80 10.83
N ARG A 391 3.52 5.75 10.86
CA ARG A 391 4.89 5.56 10.38
C ARG A 391 5.67 4.54 11.21
N ARG A 392 5.42 4.49 12.52
CA ARG A 392 6.03 3.58 13.50
C ARG A 392 5.05 3.31 14.66
N PRO A 393 3.92 2.64 14.39
CA PRO A 393 2.78 2.67 15.29
C PRO A 393 3.09 1.95 16.61
N ALA A 394 3.84 0.84 16.56
CA ALA A 394 4.26 0.11 17.76
C ALA A 394 5.14 0.93 18.71
N TYR A 395 5.97 1.84 18.18
CA TYR A 395 6.80 2.73 18.99
C TYR A 395 5.96 3.87 19.58
N TYR A 396 5.30 4.65 18.72
CA TYR A 396 4.62 5.88 19.11
C TYR A 396 3.40 5.64 20.01
N LEU A 397 2.68 4.54 19.81
CA LEU A 397 1.50 4.18 20.62
C LEU A 397 1.88 3.34 21.85
N GLY A 398 3.16 3.03 22.02
CA GLY A 398 3.73 2.32 23.17
C GLY A 398 4.67 3.21 23.97
N ALA A 399 5.97 2.88 23.94
CA ALA A 399 6.98 3.58 24.73
C ALA A 399 7.25 5.03 24.29
N GLY A 400 7.02 5.36 23.02
CA GLY A 400 7.33 6.64 22.39
C GLY A 400 6.24 7.72 22.51
N LYS A 401 5.43 7.70 23.57
CA LYS A 401 4.30 8.64 23.75
C LYS A 401 4.70 10.11 23.79
N GLU A 402 5.85 10.43 24.38
CA GLU A 402 6.37 11.81 24.48
C GLU A 402 6.91 12.31 23.14
N ASP A 403 7.53 11.42 22.37
CA ASP A 403 7.95 11.71 21.00
C ASP A 403 6.74 11.93 20.10
N LEU A 404 5.68 11.14 20.27
CA LEU A 404 4.43 11.31 19.54
C LEU A 404 3.79 12.67 19.82
N GLU A 405 3.74 13.09 21.09
CA GLU A 405 3.27 14.42 21.50
C GLU A 405 4.10 15.52 20.81
N THR A 406 5.43 15.41 20.86
CA THR A 406 6.33 16.39 20.23
C THR A 406 6.14 16.46 18.72
N LEU A 407 6.03 15.31 18.07
CA LEU A 407 5.83 15.21 16.63
C LEU A 407 4.45 15.73 16.21
N THR A 408 3.41 15.44 16.99
CA THR A 408 2.06 15.98 16.77
C THR A 408 2.05 17.50 16.88
N ASN A 409 2.71 18.05 17.90
CA ASN A 409 2.85 19.51 18.07
C ASN A 409 3.63 20.17 16.93
N SER A 410 4.62 19.49 16.34
CA SER A 410 5.30 19.96 15.14
C SER A 410 4.33 20.03 13.94
N HIS A 411 3.54 18.97 13.71
CA HIS A 411 2.57 18.94 12.62
C HIS A 411 1.47 20.00 12.78
N LEU A 412 0.97 20.25 14.00
CA LEU A 412 0.01 21.33 14.26
C LEU A 412 0.53 22.69 13.78
N ARG A 413 1.82 22.99 14.00
CA ARG A 413 2.42 24.25 13.54
C ARG A 413 2.48 24.34 12.02
N VAL A 414 2.90 23.26 11.35
CA VAL A 414 3.02 23.22 9.89
C VAL A 414 1.65 23.24 9.21
N LEU A 415 0.65 22.56 9.77
CA LEU A 415 -0.74 22.59 9.30
C LEU A 415 -1.30 24.02 9.36
N ALA A 416 -1.07 24.73 10.47
CA ALA A 416 -1.51 26.12 10.61
C ALA A 416 -0.78 27.06 9.66
N GLN A 417 0.54 26.89 9.49
CA GLN A 417 1.34 27.67 8.55
C GLN A 417 0.85 27.49 7.10
N ALA A 418 0.38 26.30 6.75
CA ALA A 418 -0.19 26.01 5.45
C ALA A 418 -1.68 26.39 5.32
N GLY A 419 -2.30 26.93 6.36
CA GLY A 419 -3.71 27.32 6.38
C GLY A 419 -4.71 26.17 6.42
N VAL A 420 -4.26 24.94 6.71
CA VAL A 420 -5.15 23.75 6.85
C VAL A 420 -5.96 23.83 8.14
N ILE A 421 -5.38 24.40 9.19
CA ILE A 421 -6.06 24.71 10.45
C ILE A 421 -5.87 26.18 10.81
N THR A 422 -6.78 26.73 11.62
CA THR A 422 -6.65 28.10 12.10
C THR A 422 -5.51 28.22 13.13
N PRO A 423 -4.84 29.38 13.23
CA PRO A 423 -3.88 29.64 14.30
C PRO A 423 -4.48 29.46 15.71
N GLN A 424 -5.76 29.80 15.88
CA GLN A 424 -6.48 29.62 17.14
C GLN A 424 -6.60 28.14 17.53
N LEU A 425 -6.99 27.27 16.59
CA LEU A 425 -7.04 25.83 16.82
C LEU A 425 -5.65 25.26 17.12
N ARG A 426 -4.62 25.70 16.41
CA ARG A 426 -3.22 25.33 16.71
C ARG A 426 -2.86 25.67 18.15
N ASP A 427 -3.09 26.91 18.57
CA ASP A 427 -2.68 27.37 19.90
C ASP A 427 -3.46 26.67 21.02
N ALA A 428 -4.77 26.46 20.82
CA ALA A 428 -5.59 25.67 21.73
C ALA A 428 -5.10 24.20 21.82
N ALA A 429 -4.78 23.56 20.69
CA ALA A 429 -4.29 22.19 20.68
C ALA A 429 -2.88 22.05 21.29
N LEU A 430 -2.00 23.03 21.07
CA LEU A 430 -0.65 23.05 21.67
C LEU A 430 -0.68 23.18 23.20
N ALA A 431 -1.70 23.84 23.75
CA ALA A 431 -1.89 23.98 25.20
C ALA A 431 -2.36 22.67 25.88
N LEU A 432 -2.98 21.76 25.13
CA LEU A 432 -3.47 20.48 25.62
C LEU A 432 -2.41 19.38 25.49
N LYS A 433 -2.48 18.33 26.31
CA LYS A 433 -1.61 17.14 26.22
C LYS A 433 -2.41 15.94 25.75
N LEU A 434 -1.79 15.05 24.96
CA LEU A 434 -2.37 13.75 24.63
C LEU A 434 -2.65 12.95 25.90
N LYS A 435 -3.80 12.27 25.96
CA LYS A 435 -4.22 11.46 27.11
C LYS A 435 -4.45 9.99 26.74
N PRO A 436 -3.39 9.17 26.63
CA PRO A 436 -3.54 7.76 26.30
C PRO A 436 -4.45 7.02 27.30
N ALA A 437 -5.31 6.15 26.79
CA ALA A 437 -6.19 5.33 27.60
C ALA A 437 -5.40 4.29 28.41
N LEU A 438 -5.72 4.21 29.70
CA LEU A 438 -5.12 3.27 30.65
C LEU A 438 -5.51 1.80 30.38
N GLY A 439 -6.67 1.57 29.74
CA GLY A 439 -7.17 0.23 29.37
C GLY A 439 -7.40 0.08 27.87
N SER A 440 -7.74 -1.13 27.42
CA SER A 440 -7.99 -1.43 26.00
C SER A 440 -9.38 -1.04 25.49
N GLY A 441 -10.27 -0.55 26.38
CA GLY A 441 -11.66 -0.23 26.04
C GLY A 441 -12.52 -1.45 25.71
N VAL A 442 -12.01 -2.67 25.91
CA VAL A 442 -12.80 -3.90 25.76
C VAL A 442 -13.76 -3.98 26.95
N ALA A 443 -15.03 -3.67 26.71
CA ALA A 443 -16.06 -3.83 27.73
C ALA A 443 -16.27 -5.33 27.99
N PRO A 444 -16.43 -5.75 29.27
CA PRO A 444 -16.87 -7.09 29.56
C PRO A 444 -18.27 -7.29 28.95
N PRO A 445 -18.54 -8.50 28.45
CA PRO A 445 -19.77 -8.77 27.74
C PRO A 445 -21.01 -8.74 28.64
N GLU A 446 -22.15 -8.31 28.09
CA GLU A 446 -23.44 -8.24 28.78
C GLU A 446 -23.88 -9.60 29.37
N PRO A 447 -24.47 -9.64 30.59
CA PRO A 447 -24.80 -10.88 31.30
C PRO A 447 -25.79 -11.80 30.56
N ASN A 448 -26.75 -11.23 29.82
CA ASN A 448 -27.78 -11.98 29.10
C ASN A 448 -27.25 -12.73 27.87
N ALA A 449 -25.96 -12.58 27.55
CA ALA A 449 -25.34 -13.25 26.43
C ALA A 449 -24.97 -14.71 26.72
N PHE A 450 -25.13 -15.23 27.95
CA PHE A 450 -24.56 -16.54 28.33
C PHE A 450 -25.16 -17.74 27.57
N VAL A 451 -26.48 -17.78 27.35
CA VAL A 451 -27.17 -18.90 26.66
C VAL A 451 -26.96 -18.83 25.15
N SER A 452 -27.17 -17.66 24.53
CA SER A 452 -26.90 -17.43 23.11
C SER A 452 -25.42 -17.61 22.75
N ARG A 453 -24.50 -17.31 23.69
CA ARG A 453 -23.06 -17.61 23.55
C ARG A 453 -22.75 -19.08 23.59
N LYS A 454 -23.42 -19.89 24.40
CA LYS A 454 -23.10 -21.32 24.47
C LYS A 454 -23.38 -22.00 23.13
N ALA A 455 -24.53 -21.71 22.54
CA ALA A 455 -24.93 -22.22 21.23
C ALA A 455 -24.03 -21.69 20.10
N SER A 456 -23.81 -20.37 20.04
CA SER A 456 -22.92 -19.78 19.02
C SER A 456 -21.45 -20.21 19.19
N ASN A 457 -20.95 -20.36 20.41
CA ASN A 457 -19.58 -20.86 20.66
C ASN A 457 -19.44 -22.32 20.26
N ALA A 458 -20.47 -23.15 20.40
CA ALA A 458 -20.43 -24.53 19.89
C ALA A 458 -20.27 -24.55 18.36
N VAL A 459 -21.04 -23.71 17.63
CA VAL A 459 -20.89 -23.56 16.18
C VAL A 459 -19.51 -23.02 15.81
N ARG A 460 -19.01 -21.99 16.52
CA ARG A 460 -17.68 -21.41 16.28
C ARG A 460 -16.56 -22.43 16.51
N ASN A 461 -16.63 -23.21 17.58
CA ASN A 461 -15.65 -24.27 17.84
C ASN A 461 -15.70 -25.36 16.77
N HIS A 462 -16.91 -25.75 16.34
CA HIS A 462 -17.08 -26.72 15.25
C HIS A 462 -16.50 -26.17 13.94
N LEU A 463 -16.78 -24.91 13.60
CA LEU A 463 -16.24 -24.24 12.42
C LEU A 463 -14.71 -24.15 12.47
N GLY A 464 -14.14 -23.84 13.63
CA GLY A 464 -12.69 -23.88 13.85
C GLY A 464 -12.09 -25.25 13.57
N TYR A 465 -12.79 -26.35 13.92
CA TYR A 465 -12.39 -27.70 13.54
C TYR A 465 -12.52 -27.96 12.04
N LEU A 466 -13.64 -27.56 11.40
CA LEU A 466 -13.88 -27.74 9.97
C LEU A 466 -12.80 -27.07 9.13
N LEU A 467 -12.51 -25.80 9.41
CA LEU A 467 -11.52 -25.00 8.70
C LEU A 467 -10.09 -25.25 9.20
N GLY A 468 -9.94 -25.88 10.36
CA GLY A 468 -8.68 -26.05 11.09
C GLY A 468 -8.03 -24.71 11.44
N GLU A 469 -8.83 -23.76 11.92
CA GLU A 469 -8.41 -22.51 12.55
C GLU A 469 -8.86 -22.55 14.02
N PRO A 470 -8.00 -23.01 14.94
CA PRO A 470 -8.37 -23.20 16.34
C PRO A 470 -8.48 -21.88 17.11
N ARG A 471 -7.94 -20.76 16.59
CA ARG A 471 -7.98 -19.47 17.27
C ARG A 471 -9.26 -18.74 16.90
N LEU A 472 -10.20 -18.67 17.84
CA LEU A 472 -11.46 -17.95 17.66
C LEU A 472 -11.26 -16.48 17.24
N TYR A 473 -10.17 -15.84 17.69
CA TYR A 473 -9.79 -14.49 17.27
C TYR A 473 -9.60 -14.36 15.75
N ASN A 474 -8.97 -15.35 15.11
CA ASN A 474 -8.79 -15.38 13.66
C ASN A 474 -10.11 -15.74 12.97
N LEU A 475 -10.82 -16.72 13.53
CA LEU A 475 -12.08 -17.21 12.99
C LEU A 475 -13.12 -16.08 12.87
N ASP A 476 -13.26 -15.25 13.90
CA ASP A 476 -14.23 -14.14 13.95
C ASP A 476 -13.94 -13.04 12.93
N ARG A 477 -12.74 -13.01 12.35
CA ARG A 477 -12.27 -12.01 11.38
C ARG A 477 -12.35 -12.49 9.93
N LEU A 478 -12.62 -13.78 9.69
CA LEU A 478 -12.82 -14.31 8.35
C LEU A 478 -14.07 -13.66 7.73
N ASP A 479 -14.02 -13.31 6.44
CA ASP A 479 -15.20 -12.88 5.68
C ASP A 479 -16.05 -14.11 5.35
N LEU A 480 -16.82 -14.57 6.34
CA LEU A 480 -17.48 -15.87 6.30
C LEU A 480 -18.88 -15.77 6.90
N SER A 481 -19.87 -16.27 6.15
CA SER A 481 -21.22 -16.48 6.65
C SER A 481 -21.52 -17.98 6.68
N VAL A 482 -22.14 -18.46 7.76
CA VAL A 482 -22.45 -19.87 7.98
C VAL A 482 -23.90 -20.02 8.41
N VAL A 483 -24.65 -20.87 7.70
CA VAL A 483 -25.98 -21.29 8.14
C VAL A 483 -25.83 -22.58 8.97
N SER A 484 -26.31 -22.54 10.21
CA SER A 484 -26.29 -23.68 11.13
C SER A 484 -27.63 -24.40 11.16
N THR A 485 -27.66 -25.60 11.74
CA THR A 485 -28.89 -26.36 11.99
C THR A 485 -29.60 -25.95 13.28
N LEU A 486 -29.04 -24.99 14.03
CA LEU A 486 -29.63 -24.52 15.28
C LEU A 486 -30.90 -23.72 15.02
N ASP A 487 -31.83 -23.79 15.97
CA ASP A 487 -33.05 -22.99 15.99
C ASP A 487 -32.93 -21.90 17.07
N ALA A 488 -32.90 -20.63 16.67
CA ALA A 488 -32.72 -19.51 17.61
C ALA A 488 -33.84 -19.41 18.66
N GLN A 489 -35.09 -19.67 18.27
CA GLN A 489 -36.25 -19.56 19.14
C GLN A 489 -36.25 -20.68 20.19
N ALA A 490 -35.91 -21.91 19.77
CA ALA A 490 -35.80 -23.05 20.68
C ALA A 490 -34.62 -22.92 21.67
N GLN A 491 -33.60 -22.13 21.37
CA GLN A 491 -32.49 -21.84 22.30
C GLN A 491 -32.83 -20.73 23.31
N GLN A 492 -33.85 -19.92 23.03
CA GLN A 492 -34.28 -18.80 23.89
C GLN A 492 -35.42 -19.19 24.84
N ALA A 493 -36.27 -20.14 24.43
CA ALA A 493 -37.32 -20.74 25.23
C ALA A 493 -36.74 -21.66 26.32
#